data_AF-A0AAV4D7R0-F1
#
_entry.id   AF-A0AAV4D7R0-F1
#
_cell.length_a   1.000
_cell.length_b   1.000
_cell.length_c   1.000
_cell.angle_alpha   90.00
_cell.angle_beta   90.00
_cell.angle_gamma   90.00
#
_symmetry.space_group_name_H-M   'P 1'
#
loop_
_entity.id
_entity.type
_entity.pdbx_description
1 polymer ?
#
loop_
_entity_poly.entity_id
_entity_poly.type
_entity_poly.pdbx_seq_one_letter_code
_entity_poly.pdbx_strand_id
1 'polypeptide(L)' 'STLNLTSPVFCCKLDGKFPDITLPSNLDCATSPNATTSNYVSGCYQAVEDYIMGYRLALIVGVSLLIACQVGGVKTRPH' A
#
# COMPACT_ATOMS: atom_id res chain seq x y z
N SER A 1 26.88 -12.36 -14.84
CA SER A 1 25.88 -13.04 -14.00
C SER A 1 24.70 -12.11 -13.79
N THR A 2 23.52 -12.43 -14.34
CA THR A 2 22.29 -11.69 -14.06
C THR A 2 21.64 -12.27 -12.81
N LEU A 3 21.82 -11.61 -11.67
CA LEU A 3 21.09 -11.90 -10.45
C LEU A 3 19.62 -11.53 -10.68
N ASN A 4 18.74 -12.52 -10.82
CA ASN A 4 17.29 -12.31 -10.80
C ASN A 4 16.89 -11.96 -9.36
N LEU A 5 17.01 -10.68 -9.01
CA LEU A 5 16.45 -10.17 -7.77
C LEU A 5 14.93 -10.19 -7.93
N THR A 6 14.25 -11.08 -7.21
CA THR A 6 12.80 -10.99 -7.06
C THR A 6 12.51 -10.24 -5.77
N SER A 7 11.72 -9.17 -5.85
CA SER A 7 11.27 -8.38 -4.71
C SER A 7 9.78 -8.64 -4.46
N PRO A 8 9.29 -8.56 -3.21
CA PRO A 8 7.87 -8.66 -2.94
C PRO A 8 7.07 -7.55 -3.66
N VAL A 9 5.82 -7.82 -4.03
CA VAL A 9 4.96 -6.86 -4.74
C VAL A 9 4.75 -5.56 -3.96
N PHE A 10 4.71 -5.62 -2.63
CA PHE A 10 4.59 -4.43 -1.79
C PHE A 10 5.82 -3.51 -1.85
N CYS A 11 6.93 -3.97 -2.44
CA CYS A 11 8.12 -3.17 -2.68
C CYS A 11 8.02 -2.25 -3.90
N CYS A 12 7.05 -2.54 -4.77
CA CYS A 12 6.76 -1.70 -5.91
C CYS A 12 6.32 -0.33 -5.44
N LYS A 13 6.81 0.70 -6.12
CA LYS A 13 6.31 2.05 -5.86
C LYS A 13 4.85 2.11 -6.30
N LEU A 14 4.02 2.70 -5.46
CA LEU A 14 2.60 2.85 -5.71
C LEU A 14 2.37 4.05 -6.64
N ASP A 15 1.35 3.96 -7.48
CA ASP A 15 0.90 5.06 -8.31
C ASP A 15 -0.11 5.93 -7.56
N GLY A 16 -0.02 7.24 -7.76
CA GLY A 16 -0.91 8.20 -7.12
C GLY A 16 -0.49 8.62 -5.71
N LYS A 17 -1.43 9.22 -4.97
CA LYS A 17 -1.26 9.70 -3.59
C LYS A 17 -2.57 9.51 -2.85
N PHE A 18 -2.48 9.30 -1.54
CA PHE A 18 -3.65 9.05 -0.71
C PHE A 18 -4.65 10.21 -0.88
N PRO A 19 -5.97 9.92 -1.04
CA PRO A 19 -6.61 8.60 -0.91
C PRO A 19 -6.59 7.73 -2.18
N ASP A 20 -6.27 8.29 -3.34
CA ASP A 20 -6.29 7.60 -4.64
C ASP A 20 -4.95 6.95 -4.95
N ILE A 21 -4.71 5.83 -4.29
CA ILE A 21 -3.50 5.03 -4.48
C ILE A 21 -3.85 3.73 -5.17
N THR A 22 -3.11 3.44 -6.24
CA THR A 22 -3.27 2.22 -7.02
C THR A 22 -1.97 1.44 -7.05
N LEU A 23 -2.08 0.12 -7.10
CA LEU A 23 -0.95 -0.69 -7.52
C LEU A 23 -0.65 -0.39 -8.99
N PRO A 24 0.63 -0.36 -9.38
CA PRO A 24 1.00 -0.24 -10.78
C PRO A 24 0.37 -1.37 -11.60
N SER A 25 -0.11 -1.02 -12.78
CA SER A 25 -0.79 -1.96 -13.69
C SER A 25 0.08 -3.15 -14.11
N ASN A 26 1.41 -2.98 -14.05
CA ASN A 26 2.39 -4.04 -14.23
C ASN A 26 3.19 -4.28 -12.94
N LEU A 27 3.35 -5.55 -12.58
CA LEU A 27 4.10 -5.98 -11.39
C LEU A 27 5.55 -6.35 -11.73
N ASP A 28 6.08 -5.85 -12.85
CA ASP A 28 7.46 -6.12 -13.28
C ASP A 28 8.49 -5.60 -12.27
N CYS A 29 8.12 -4.61 -11.45
CA CYS A 29 8.90 -4.15 -10.30
C CYS A 29 9.20 -5.25 -9.26
N ALA A 30 8.42 -6.33 -9.23
CA ALA A 30 8.63 -7.48 -8.36
C ALA A 30 9.57 -8.53 -8.99
N THR A 31 9.53 -8.70 -10.31
CA THR A 31 10.31 -9.74 -11.03
C THR A 31 11.61 -9.20 -11.65
N SER A 32 11.66 -7.89 -11.93
CA SER A 32 12.81 -7.12 -12.42
C SER A 32 12.88 -5.76 -11.71
N PRO A 33 13.13 -5.75 -10.38
CA PRO A 33 13.23 -4.54 -9.58
C PRO A 33 14.37 -3.65 -10.07
N ASN A 34 14.09 -2.35 -10.18
CA ASN A 34 15.06 -1.32 -10.44
C ASN A 34 14.74 -0.08 -9.60
N ALA A 35 15.71 0.83 -9.48
CA ALA A 35 15.62 1.94 -8.51
C ALA A 35 14.49 2.93 -8.86
N THR A 36 14.02 2.92 -10.10
CA THR A 36 12.90 3.75 -10.56
C THR A 36 11.56 3.16 -10.17
N THR A 37 11.37 1.84 -10.26
CA THR A 37 10.06 1.16 -10.11
C THR A 37 9.84 0.46 -8.77
N SER A 38 10.89 0.16 -8.00
CA SER A 38 10.77 -0.44 -6.67
C SER A 38 11.72 0.18 -5.65
N ASN A 39 11.39 0.01 -4.37
CA ASN A 39 12.18 0.50 -3.24
C ASN A 39 13.25 -0.52 -2.77
N TYR A 40 13.68 -1.44 -3.65
CA TYR A 40 14.61 -2.51 -3.27
C TYR A 40 15.99 -1.99 -2.82
N VAL A 41 16.44 -0.84 -3.36
CA VAL A 41 17.74 -0.22 -3.00
C VAL A 41 17.68 0.47 -1.65
N SER A 42 16.61 1.23 -1.39
CA SER A 42 16.45 2.03 -0.18
C SER A 42 15.98 1.22 1.03
N GLY A 43 15.59 -0.03 0.82
CA GLY A 43 14.97 -0.87 1.85
C GLY A 43 13.46 -0.92 1.67
N CYS A 44 12.98 -2.09 1.26
CA CYS A 44 11.58 -2.35 0.99
C CYS A 44 10.66 -2.06 2.18
N TYR A 45 11.07 -2.57 3.34
CA TYR A 45 10.31 -2.49 4.58
C TYR A 45 10.25 -1.06 5.09
N GLN A 46 11.36 -0.31 5.02
CA GLN A 46 11.40 1.09 5.39
C GLN A 46 10.44 1.93 4.55
N ALA A 47 10.40 1.73 3.23
CA ALA A 47 9.48 2.49 2.38
C ALA A 47 7.99 2.23 2.72
N VAL A 48 7.65 0.99 3.10
CA VAL A 48 6.29 0.64 3.55
C VAL A 48 6.00 1.27 4.92
N GLU A 49 6.94 1.18 5.85
CA GLU A 49 6.82 1.76 7.19
C GLU A 49 6.64 3.28 7.12
N ASP A 50 7.48 3.98 6.35
CA ASP A 50 7.39 5.43 6.13
C ASP A 50 6.04 5.83 5.54
N TYR A 51 5.54 5.04 4.59
CA TYR A 51 4.22 5.26 4.00
C TYR A 51 3.10 5.10 5.04
N ILE A 52 3.10 4.01 5.82
CA ILE A 52 2.11 3.77 6.88
C ILE A 52 2.18 4.88 7.93
N MET A 53 3.39 5.27 8.35
CA MET A 53 3.60 6.28 9.38
C MET A 53 3.22 7.68 8.91
N GLY A 54 3.43 8.00 7.63
CA GLY A 54 3.00 9.26 7.02
C GLY A 54 1.48 9.42 6.99
N TYR A 55 0.74 8.34 6.78
CA TYR A 55 -0.74 8.35 6.74
C TYR A 55 -1.40 7.76 7.99
N ARG A 56 -0.66 7.56 9.08
CA ARG A 56 -1.15 6.82 10.27
C ARG A 56 -2.47 7.36 10.81
N LEU A 57 -2.65 8.68 10.85
CA LEU A 57 -3.86 9.31 11.39
C LEU A 57 -5.05 9.06 10.46
N ALA A 58 -4.85 9.20 9.15
CA ALA A 58 -5.88 8.93 8.16
C ALA A 58 -6.29 7.46 8.17
N LEU A 59 -5.33 6.54 8.29
CA LEU A 59 -5.59 5.10 8.41
C LEU A 59 -6.34 4.76 9.70
N ILE A 60 -5.93 5.31 10.85
CA ILE A 60 -6.63 5.09 12.13
C ILE A 60 -8.07 5.60 12.04
N VAL A 61 -8.28 6.82 11.54
CA VAL A 61 -9.63 7.39 11.40
C VAL A 61 -10.48 6.56 10.43
N GLY A 62 -9.93 6.18 9.28
CA GLY A 62 -10.61 5.35 8.29
C GLY A 62 -11.01 3.99 8.86
N VAL A 63 -10.09 3.27 9.51
CA VAL A 63 -10.36 1.98 10.15
C VAL A 63 -11.37 2.14 11.30
N SER A 64 -11.25 3.19 12.11
CA SER A 64 -12.18 3.46 13.21
C SER A 64 -13.60 3.70 12.69
N LEU A 65 -13.74 4.45 11.60
CA LEU A 65 -15.02 4.68 10.92
C LEU A 65 -15.58 3.39 10.34
N LEU A 66 -14.76 2.57 9.67
CA LEU A 66 -15.19 1.27 9.16
C LEU A 66 -15.69 0.37 10.30
N ILE A 67 -14.95 0.25 11.39
CA ILE A 67 -15.36 -0.53 12.57
C ILE A 67 -16.65 0.05 13.16
N ALA A 68 -16.75 1.38 13.32
CA ALA A 68 -17.97 2.03 13.81
C ALA A 68 -19.18 1.78 12.89
N CYS A 69 -18.98 1.73 11.56
CA CYS A 69 -20.03 1.35 10.61
C CYS A 69 -20.42 -0.13 10.72
N GLN A 70 -19.46 -1.04 10.92
CA GLN A 70 -19.73 -2.47 11.08
C GLN A 70 -20.45 -2.75 12.41
N VAL A 71 -20.00 -2.12 13.50
CA VAL A 71 -20.56 -2.30 14.86
C VAL A 71 -21.87 -1.51 15.03
N GLY A 72 -21.96 -0.31 14.48
CA GLY A 72 -23.18 0.50 14.41
C GLY A 72 -24.18 0.01 13.36
N GLY A 73 -23.81 -1.02 12.59
CA GLY A 73 -24.55 -1.61 11.47
C GLY A 73 -25.62 -2.63 11.84
N VAL A 74 -26.09 -2.71 13.09
CA VAL A 74 -27.50 -3.06 13.33
C VAL A 74 -28.30 -1.76 13.25
N LYS A 75 -28.64 -1.35 12.01
CA LYS A 75 -29.88 -0.67 11.55
C LYS A 75 -29.67 0.40 10.46
N THR A 76 -29.15 -0.01 9.31
CA THR A 76 -29.50 0.63 8.02
C THR A 76 -30.04 -0.44 7.07
N ARG A 77 -31.24 -0.97 7.36
CA ARG A 77 -32.04 -1.62 6.30
C ARG A 77 -32.72 -0.49 5.51
N PRO A 78 -32.42 -0.31 4.22
CA PRO A 78 -33.32 0.43 3.35
C PRO A 78 -34.50 -0.49 3.05
N HIS A 79 -35.70 -0.06 3.40
CA HIS A 79 -36.94 -0.63 2.91
C HIS A 79 -37.84 0.50 2.44
#